data_AF-A0A6J4HGL4-F1
#
_entry.id   AF-A0A6J4HGL4-F1
#
_cell.length_a   1.000
_cell.length_b   1.000
_cell.length_c   1.000
_cell.angle_alpha   90.00
_cell.angle_beta   90.00
_cell.angle_gamma   90.00
#
_symmetry.space_group_name_H-M   'P 1'
#
loop_
_entity.id
_entity.type
_entity.pdbx_description
1 polymer ?
#
loop_
_entity_poly.entity_id
_entity_poly.type
_entity_poly.pdbx_seq_one_letter_code
_entity_poly.pdbx_strand_id
1 'polypeptide(L)' 'MSEGLRLALVVVLVAAGVAMICWAGYLQYASLPHEHTVRQGAKRTALAGCGMALILGGSRLS' A
#
# COMPACT_ATOMS: atom_id res chain seq x y z
N MET A 1 7.30 5.99 23.94
CA MET A 1 7.69 4.92 23.00
C MET A 1 9.21 4.91 22.94
N SER A 2 9.86 3.75 23.08
CA SER A 2 11.32 3.69 22.90
C SER A 2 11.67 3.98 21.44
N GLU A 3 12.83 4.58 21.22
CA GLU A 3 13.28 4.97 19.87
C GLU A 3 13.40 3.77 18.93
N GLY A 4 13.81 2.61 19.46
CA GLY A 4 13.81 1.34 18.73
C GLY A 4 12.41 0.88 18.30
N LEU A 5 11.39 1.05 19.16
CA LEU A 5 10.00 0.70 18.81
C LEU A 5 9.44 1.66 17.74
N ARG A 6 9.82 2.94 17.79
CA ARG A 6 9.45 3.94 16.77
C ARG A 6 10.01 3.56 15.40
N LEU A 7 11.31 3.31 15.33
CA LEU A 7 11.99 2.91 14.08
C LEU A 7 11.43 1.61 13.52
N ALA A 8 11.19 0.60 14.36
CA ALA A 8 10.58 -0.66 13.93
C ALA A 8 9.19 -0.43 13.30
N LEU A 9 8.35 0.41 13.92
CA LEU A 9 7.04 0.76 13.37
C LEU A 9 7.14 1.49 12.02
N VAL A 10 8.07 2.44 11.89
CA VAL A 10 8.29 3.14 10.61
C VAL A 10 8.66 2.16 9.51
N VAL A 11 9.61 1.25 9.78
CA VAL A 11 10.05 0.24 8.80
C VAL A 11 8.90 -0.68 8.40
N VAL A 12 8.11 -1.16 9.37
CA VAL A 12 6.95 -2.03 9.12
C VAL A 12 5.90 -1.32 8.27
N LEU A 13 5.57 -0.07 8.61
CA LEU A 13 4.57 0.72 7.88
C LEU A 13 5.00 0.99 6.44
N VAL A 14 6.26 1.36 6.23
CA VAL A 14 6.81 1.62 4.89
C VAL A 14 6.84 0.32 4.07
N ALA A 15 7.35 -0.77 4.64
CA ALA A 15 7.40 -2.07 3.96
C ALA A 15 6.00 -2.58 3.58
N ALA A 16 5.03 -2.50 4.50
CA ALA A 16 3.65 -2.88 4.23
C ALA A 16 3.00 -2.00 3.16
N GLY A 17 3.26 -0.69 3.20
CA GLY A 17 2.74 0.24 2.21
C GLY A 17 3.28 -0.02 0.80
N VAL A 18 4.59 -0.26 0.67
CA VAL A 18 5.22 -0.64 -0.61
C VAL A 18 4.64 -1.96 -1.12
N ALA A 19 4.52 -2.98 -0.26
CA ALA A 19 3.95 -4.27 -0.63
C ALA A 19 2.52 -4.14 -1.16
N MET A 20 1.67 -3.31 -0.53
CA MET A 20 0.31 -3.07 -1.01
C MET A 20 0.25 -2.34 -2.36
N ILE A 21 1.12 -1.37 -2.60
CA ILE A 21 1.20 -0.67 -3.90
C ILE A 21 1.63 -1.64 -5.00
N CYS A 22 2.68 -2.44 -4.74
CA CYS A 22 3.15 -3.45 -5.68
C CYS A 22 2.07 -4.50 -5.97
N TRP A 23 1.35 -4.95 -4.94
CA TRP A 23 0.25 -5.89 -5.10
C TRP A 23 -0.92 -5.30 -5.89
N ALA A 24 -1.29 -4.04 -5.65
CA ALA A 24 -2.30 -3.34 -6.45
C ALA A 24 -1.91 -3.27 -7.93
N GLY A 25 -0.65 -2.94 -8.20
CA GLY A 25 -0.10 -2.92 -9.56
C GLY A 25 -0.09 -4.30 -10.20
N TYR A 26 0.29 -5.34 -9.45
CA TYR A 26 0.24 -6.72 -9.91
C TYR A 26 -1.18 -7.15 -10.26
N LEU A 27 -2.16 -6.86 -9.40
CA LEU A 27 -3.57 -7.15 -9.68
C LEU A 27 -4.09 -6.40 -10.91
N GLN A 28 -3.58 -5.20 -11.16
CA GLN A 28 -3.92 -4.42 -12.35
C GLN A 28 -3.30 -5.01 -13.62
N TYR A 29 -2.09 -5.55 -13.53
CA TYR A 29 -1.38 -6.17 -14.63
C TYR A 29 -1.92 -7.56 -14.97
N ALA A 30 -2.16 -8.39 -13.96
CA ALA A 30 -2.56 -9.79 -14.12
C ALA A 30 -4.05 -9.99 -14.45
N SER A 31 -4.84 -8.91 -14.50
CA SER A 31 -6.28 -9.01 -14.72
C SER A 31 -6.65 -9.29 -16.16
N LEU A 32 -7.61 -10.18 -16.35
CA LEU A 32 -8.12 -10.54 -17.68
C LEU A 32 -8.93 -9.37 -18.28
N PRO A 33 -9.06 -9.28 -19.62
CA PRO A 33 -9.72 -8.15 -20.29
C PRO A 33 -11.15 -7.86 -19.81
N HIS A 34 -11.91 -8.89 -19.46
CA HIS A 34 -13.28 -8.78 -18.95
C HIS A 34 -13.36 -8.38 -17.46
N GLU A 35 -12.24 -8.42 -16.74
CA GLU A 35 -12.14 -8.01 -15.34
C GLU A 35 -11.82 -6.52 -15.19
N HIS A 36 -11.46 -5.83 -16.28
CA HIS A 36 -11.30 -4.37 -16.34
C HIS A 36 -12.65 -3.66 -16.27
N THR A 37 -13.31 -3.82 -15.12
CA THR A 37 -14.50 -3.06 -14.74
C THR A 37 -14.08 -1.88 -13.88
N VAL A 38 -14.83 -0.78 -13.96
CA VAL A 38 -14.61 0.42 -13.12
C VAL A 38 -14.58 0.06 -11.62
N ARG A 39 -15.42 -0.90 -11.21
CA ARG A 39 -15.47 -1.40 -9.83
C ARG A 39 -14.18 -2.10 -9.39
N GLN A 40 -13.59 -2.93 -10.24
CA GLN A 40 -12.32 -3.61 -9.92
C GLN A 40 -11.13 -2.64 -9.97
N GLY A 41 -11.12 -1.71 -10.93
CA GLY A 41 -10.16 -0.61 -10.98
C GLY A 41 -10.18 0.19 -9.68
N ALA A 42 -11.35 0.68 -9.25
CA ALA A 42 -11.51 1.45 -8.02
C ALA A 42 -10.99 0.72 -6.77
N LYS A 43 -11.21 -0.60 -6.65
CA LYS A 43 -10.67 -1.40 -5.54
C LYS A 43 -9.14 -1.45 -5.53
N ARG A 44 -8.52 -1.59 -6.69
CA ARG A 44 -7.05 -1.64 -6.82
C ARG A 44 -6.44 -0.26 -6.55
N THR A 45 -7.06 0.81 -7.03
CA THR A 45 -6.65 2.18 -6.73
C THR A 45 -6.80 2.50 -5.24
N ALA A 46 -7.88 2.04 -4.61
CA ALA A 46 -8.07 2.18 -3.16
C ALA A 46 -6.97 1.42 -2.39
N LEU A 47 -6.60 0.22 -2.83
CA LEU A 47 -5.51 -0.55 -2.22
C LEU A 47 -4.16 0.17 -2.33
N ALA A 48 -3.86 0.74 -3.50
CA ALA A 48 -2.67 1.57 -3.70
C ALA A 48 -2.69 2.82 -2.81
N GLY A 49 -3.85 3.46 -2.68
CA GLY A 49 -4.06 4.60 -1.77
C GLY A 49 -3.84 4.24 -0.29
N CYS A 50 -4.31 3.07 0.16
CA CYS A 50 -4.02 2.56 1.49
C CYS A 50 -2.52 2.33 1.70
N GLY A 51 -1.82 1.79 0.71
CA GLY A 51 -0.36 1.63 0.76
C GLY A 51 0.36 2.98 0.89
N MET A 52 -0.07 3.99 0.13
CA MET A 52 0.45 5.35 0.24
C MET A 52 0.21 5.96 1.63
N ALA A 53 -0.99 5.74 2.20
CA ALA A 53 -1.34 6.23 3.53
C ALA A 53 -0.47 5.60 4.63
N LEU A 54 -0.11 4.32 4.51
CA LEU A 54 0.82 3.68 5.46
C LEU A 54 2.22 4.29 5.38
N ILE A 55 2.73 4.56 4.17
CA ILE A 55 4.03 5.21 3.98
C ILE A 55 4.02 6.62 4.58
N LEU A 56 2.97 7.41 4.31
CA LEU A 56 2.80 8.74 4.88
C LEU A 56 2.61 8.71 6.41
N GLY A 57 1.93 7.70 6.94
CA GLY A 57 1.82 7.49 8.38
C GLY A 57 3.18 7.19 9.01
N GLY A 58 3.99 6.36 8.36
CA GLY A 58 5.37 6.06 8.76
C GLY A 58 6.27 7.30 8.74
N SER A 59 6.16 8.17 7.73
CA SER A 59 6.98 9.38 7.66
C SER A 59 6.63 10.43 8.72
N ARG A 60 5.40 10.40 9.26
CA ARG A 60 4.98 11.24 10.40
C ARG A 60 5.45 10.70 11.76
N LEU A 61 5.84 9.43 11.81
CA LEU A 61 6.40 8.77 12.99
C LEU A 61 7.93 8.83 13.02
N SER A 62 8.58 9.20 11.90
CA SER A 62 10.03 9.35 11.79
C SER A 62 10.57 10.57 12.52
#